data_AF-A0A2W6AJ86-F1
#
_entry.id   AF-A0A2W6AJ86-F1
#
_cell.length_a   1.000
_cell.length_b   1.000
_cell.length_c   1.000
_cell.angle_alpha   90.00
_cell.angle_beta   90.00
_cell.angle_gamma   90.00
#
_symmetry.space_group_name_H-M   'P 1'
#
loop_
_entity.id
_entity.type
_entity.pdbx_description
1 polymer ?
#
loop_
_entity_poly.entity_id
_entity_poly.type
_entity_poly.pdbx_seq_one_letter_code
_entity_poly.pdbx_strand_id
1 'polypeptide(L)'
;MSATPTELLLPLGETSAPGELTTRRWHHLMTVAGIDAASAQRLARAFPSLAAVYAADEERLVKVVGPVVASRIRWFLDAPLDTGLSLVAVARAKAA
;
A
#
# COMPACT_ATOMS: atom_id res chain seq x y z
N MET A 1 -20.53 -15.05 -9.97
CA MET A 1 -19.47 -14.86 -10.98
C MET A 1 -18.26 -14.31 -10.26
N SER A 2 -17.22 -15.12 -10.08
CA SER A 2 -16.00 -14.71 -9.37
C SER A 2 -15.24 -13.76 -10.29
N ALA A 3 -15.21 -12.47 -9.95
CA ALA A 3 -14.36 -11.51 -10.63
C ALA A 3 -12.93 -11.83 -10.21
N THR A 4 -12.21 -12.63 -10.99
CA THR A 4 -10.76 -12.75 -10.89
C THR A 4 -10.22 -11.32 -10.96
N PRO A 5 -9.56 -10.79 -9.93
CA PRO A 5 -9.02 -9.45 -9.99
C PRO A 5 -7.95 -9.47 -11.07
N THR A 6 -8.27 -8.87 -12.23
CA THR A 6 -7.31 -8.61 -13.28
C THR A 6 -6.24 -7.73 -12.66
N GLU A 7 -5.15 -8.33 -12.19
CA GLU A 7 -3.94 -7.58 -11.84
C GLU A 7 -3.57 -6.83 -13.12
N LEU A 8 -3.78 -5.50 -13.11
CA LEU A 8 -3.37 -4.64 -14.19
C LEU A 8 -1.91 -4.97 -14.48
N LEU A 9 -1.66 -5.55 -15.66
CA LEU A 9 -0.32 -5.75 -16.22
C LEU A 9 0.26 -4.36 -16.47
N LEU A 10 0.76 -3.76 -15.40
CA LEU A 10 1.55 -2.54 -15.49
C LEU A 10 2.81 -2.90 -16.29
N PRO A 11 3.28 -2.03 -17.19
CA PRO A 11 4.47 -2.28 -18.00
C PRO A 11 5.72 -2.07 -17.13
N LEU A 12 5.86 -2.87 -16.07
CA LEU A 12 6.95 -2.80 -15.09
C LEU A 12 8.11 -3.76 -15.44
N GLY A 13 8.13 -4.31 -16.66
CA GLY A 13 9.10 -5.32 -17.10
C GLY A 13 8.44 -6.69 -17.28
N GLU A 14 8.98 -7.46 -18.23
CA GLU A 14 8.41 -8.74 -18.63
C GLU A 14 8.36 -9.74 -17.45
N THR A 15 7.25 -10.47 -17.36
CA THR A 15 7.00 -11.57 -16.42
C THR A 15 7.04 -11.22 -14.93
N SER A 16 6.07 -10.44 -14.45
CA SER A 16 5.78 -10.46 -13.01
C SER A 16 5.03 -11.75 -12.64
N ALA A 17 5.54 -12.49 -11.66
CA ALA A 17 4.90 -13.72 -11.17
C ALA A 17 3.51 -13.41 -10.56
N PRO A 18 2.55 -14.36 -10.55
CA PRO A 18 1.25 -14.14 -9.92
C PRO A 18 1.40 -13.63 -8.48
N GLY A 19 0.80 -12.48 -8.17
CA GLY A 19 0.87 -11.89 -6.83
C GLY A 19 2.10 -11.02 -6.55
N GLU A 20 2.98 -10.80 -7.53
CA GLU A 20 4.11 -9.88 -7.38
C GLU A 20 3.64 -8.42 -7.23
N LEU A 21 2.61 -8.01 -7.97
CA LEU A 21 2.01 -6.68 -7.81
C LEU A 21 1.43 -6.50 -6.41
N THR A 22 0.72 -7.51 -5.93
CA THR A 22 0.20 -7.57 -4.56
C THR A 22 1.33 -7.44 -3.54
N THR A 23 2.43 -8.19 -3.73
CA THR A 23 3.62 -8.15 -2.86
C THR A 23 4.27 -6.77 -2.84
N ARG A 24 4.48 -6.15 -4.00
CA ARG A 24 5.07 -4.80 -4.10
C ARG A 24 4.23 -3.74 -3.39
N ARG A 25 2.90 -3.82 -3.52
CA ARG A 25 1.97 -2.89 -2.86
C ARG A 25 1.95 -3.05 -1.34
N TRP A 26 1.98 -4.29 -0.85
CA TRP A 26 2.16 -4.56 0.58
C TRP A 26 3.52 -4.09 1.10
N HIS A 27 4.59 -4.30 0.32
CA HIS A 27 5.91 -3.79 0.66
C HIS A 27 5.91 -2.25 0.75
N HIS A 28 5.22 -1.56 -0.16
CA HIS A 28 5.08 -0.11 -0.10
C HIS A 28 4.38 0.36 1.18
N LEU A 29 3.29 -0.29 1.60
CA LEU A 29 2.66 0.01 2.90
C LEU A 29 3.64 -0.22 4.06
N MET A 30 4.43 -1.29 4.00
CA MET A 30 5.46 -1.60 4.99
C MET A 30 6.62 -0.59 5.02
N THR A 31 6.82 0.22 3.97
CA THR A 31 7.81 1.31 4.00
C THR A 31 7.34 2.52 4.81
N VAL A 32 6.06 2.59 5.18
CA VAL A 32 5.56 3.63 6.09
C VAL A 32 6.17 3.42 7.47
N ALA A 33 6.91 4.42 7.95
CA ALA A 33 7.65 4.33 9.20
C ALA A 33 6.74 3.92 10.36
N GLY A 34 7.05 2.77 10.97
CA GLY A 34 6.32 2.24 12.13
C GLY A 34 5.11 1.36 11.80
N ILE A 35 4.95 0.91 10.55
CA ILE A 35 4.14 -0.26 10.22
C ILE A 35 5.06 -1.48 10.22
N ASP A 36 4.86 -2.37 11.20
CA ASP A 36 5.61 -3.62 11.32
C ASP A 36 4.88 -4.80 10.65
N ALA A 37 5.59 -5.92 10.48
CA ALA A 37 5.07 -7.10 9.79
C ALA A 37 3.82 -7.67 10.50
N ALA A 38 3.77 -7.55 11.83
CA ALA A 38 2.61 -7.96 12.63
C ALA A 38 1.38 -7.09 12.34
N SER A 39 1.54 -5.79 12.16
CA SER A 39 0.45 -4.88 11.79
C SER A 39 -0.03 -5.13 10.36
N ALA A 40 0.88 -5.36 9.40
CA ALA A 40 0.49 -5.75 8.05
C ALA A 40 -0.27 -7.08 8.02
N GLN A 41 0.16 -8.06 8.81
CA GLN A 41 -0.56 -9.34 8.90
C GLN A 41 -1.97 -9.16 9.50
N ARG A 42 -2.14 -8.29 10.50
CA ARG A 42 -3.45 -7.95 11.08
C ARG A 42 -4.36 -7.28 10.03
N LEU A 43 -3.83 -6.35 9.25
CA LEU A 43 -4.56 -5.71 8.15
C LEU A 43 -4.97 -6.73 7.07
N ALA A 44 -4.06 -7.59 6.65
CA ALA A 44 -4.33 -8.61 5.63
C ALA A 44 -5.42 -9.62 6.05
N ARG A 45 -5.55 -9.88 7.36
CA ARG A 45 -6.62 -10.73 7.92
C ARG A 45 -7.95 -9.99 8.03
N ALA A 46 -7.93 -8.69 8.34
CA ALA A 46 -9.13 -7.90 8.62
C ALA A 46 -9.79 -7.30 7.37
N PHE A 47 -9.02 -7.10 6.29
CA PHE A 47 -9.50 -6.46 5.07
C PHE A 47 -9.37 -7.40 3.86
N PRO A 48 -10.39 -7.45 2.97
CA PRO A 48 -10.39 -8.35 1.82
C PRO A 48 -9.43 -7.91 0.71
N SER A 49 -8.93 -6.67 0.75
CA SER A 49 -8.00 -6.13 -0.23
C SER A 49 -7.25 -4.91 0.33
N LEU A 50 -6.12 -4.56 -0.28
CA LEU A 50 -5.38 -3.35 0.08
C LEU A 50 -6.19 -2.06 -0.20
N ALA A 51 -7.00 -2.06 -1.27
CA ALA A 51 -7.91 -0.95 -1.54
C ALA A 51 -8.92 -0.74 -0.39
N ALA A 52 -9.39 -1.83 0.23
CA ALA A 52 -10.25 -1.74 1.40
C ALA A 52 -9.52 -1.21 2.65
N VAL A 53 -8.20 -1.41 2.76
CA VAL A 53 -7.38 -0.76 3.81
C VAL A 53 -7.30 0.74 3.55
N TYR A 54 -7.01 1.16 2.32
CA TYR A 54 -6.90 2.58 1.95
C TYR A 54 -8.22 3.34 2.06
N ALA A 55 -9.34 2.68 1.80
CA ALA A 55 -10.68 3.26 1.94
C ALA A 55 -11.23 3.19 3.37
N ALA A 56 -10.53 2.57 4.32
CA ALA A 56 -11.02 2.44 5.69
C ALA A 56 -10.90 3.75 6.47
N ASP A 57 -11.94 4.05 7.24
CA ASP A 57 -11.91 5.14 8.22
C ASP A 57 -10.94 4.83 9.36
N GLU A 58 -10.41 5.89 9.99
CA GLU A 58 -9.42 5.76 11.06
C GLU A 58 -9.93 4.86 12.20
N GLU A 59 -11.17 5.02 12.64
CA GLU A 59 -11.77 4.20 13.72
C GLU A 59 -11.71 2.69 13.42
N ARG A 60 -11.90 2.31 12.15
CA ARG A 60 -11.85 0.92 11.72
C ARG A 60 -10.42 0.40 11.73
N LEU A 61 -9.45 1.24 11.34
CA LEU A 61 -8.03 0.93 11.42
C LEU A 61 -7.56 0.79 12.88
N VAL A 62 -8.00 1.68 13.78
CA VAL A 62 -7.64 1.63 15.22
C VAL A 62 -8.01 0.28 15.83
N LYS A 63 -9.17 -0.27 15.49
CA LYS A 63 -9.63 -1.58 15.99
C LYS A 63 -8.73 -2.74 15.56
N VAL A 64 -8.02 -2.62 14.43
CA VAL A 64 -7.21 -3.70 13.86
C VAL A 64 -5.73 -3.58 14.27
N VAL A 65 -5.16 -2.38 14.16
CA VAL A 65 -3.71 -2.17 14.33
C VAL A 65 -3.35 -1.26 15.51
N GLY A 66 -4.34 -0.67 16.17
CA GLY A 66 -4.14 0.30 17.24
C GLY A 66 -4.00 1.75 16.74
N PRO A 67 -4.09 2.73 17.64
CA PRO A 67 -4.20 4.14 17.29
C PRO A 67 -2.97 4.68 16.56
N VAL A 68 -1.76 4.39 17.03
CA VAL A 68 -0.53 4.92 16.45
C VAL A 68 -0.35 4.49 14.98
N VAL A 69 -0.61 3.22 14.69
CA VAL A 69 -0.46 2.68 13.32
C VAL A 69 -1.59 3.21 12.43
N ALA A 70 -2.82 3.29 12.94
CA ALA A 70 -3.96 3.84 12.21
C ALA A 70 -3.72 5.30 11.79
N SER A 71 -3.30 6.16 12.72
CA SER A 71 -3.01 7.56 12.42
C SER A 71 -1.85 7.72 11.44
N ARG A 72 -0.84 6.85 11.48
CA ARG A 72 0.25 6.84 10.48
C ARG A 72 -0.21 6.46 9.10
N ILE A 73 -1.07 5.45 8.99
CA ILE A 73 -1.68 5.05 7.71
C ILE A 73 -2.49 6.22 7.16
N ARG A 74 -3.34 6.86 7.99
CA ARG A 74 -4.12 8.03 7.57
C ARG A 74 -3.23 9.19 7.16
N TRP A 75 -2.26 9.55 7.98
CA TRP A 75 -1.31 10.61 7.65
C TRP A 75 -0.59 10.34 6.32
N PHE A 76 -0.16 9.11 6.08
CA PHE A 76 0.49 8.75 4.81
C PHE A 76 -0.45 8.87 3.61
N LEU A 77 -1.71 8.48 3.74
CA LEU A 77 -2.71 8.53 2.66
C LEU A 77 -3.23 9.94 2.40
N ASP A 78 -3.34 10.75 3.45
CA ASP A 78 -3.87 12.11 3.42
C ASP A 78 -2.75 13.16 3.14
N ALA A 79 -1.48 12.76 3.18
CA ALA A 79 -0.36 13.64 2.90
C ALA A 79 -0.45 14.19 1.47
N PRO A 80 -0.42 15.52 1.29
CA PRO A 80 -0.45 16.11 -0.04
C PRO A 80 0.77 15.64 -0.84
N LEU A 81 0.54 15.05 -2.00
CA LEU A 81 1.60 14.65 -2.90
C LEU A 81 2.12 15.91 -3.61
N ASP A 82 3.33 16.34 -3.27
CA ASP A 82 4.04 17.33 -4.07
C ASP A 82 4.46 16.68 -5.40
N THR A 83 3.66 16.93 -6.44
CA THR A 83 3.89 16.38 -7.78
C THR A 83 5.15 16.93 -8.44
N GLY A 84 5.70 18.05 -7.96
CA GLY A 84 7.00 18.57 -8.38
C GLY A 84 8.17 17.69 -7.92
N LEU A 85 8.10 17.16 -6.69
CA LEU A 85 9.06 16.19 -6.16
C LEU A 85 8.92 14.81 -6.82
N SER A 86 7.74 14.49 -7.36
CA SER A 86 7.50 13.25 -8.11
C SER A 86 8.38 13.15 -9.36
N LEU A 87 8.57 14.25 -10.11
CA LEU A 87 9.45 14.27 -11.29
C LEU A 87 10.91 13.97 -10.92
N VAL A 88 11.38 14.50 -9.79
CA VAL A 88 12.72 14.24 -9.26
C VAL A 88 12.86 12.77 -8.82
N ALA A 89 11.86 12.22 -8.15
CA ALA A 89 11.84 10.81 -7.77
C ALA A 89 11.87 9.88 -9.00
N VAL A 90 11.09 10.19 -10.04
CA VAL A 90 11.06 9.45 -11.31
C VAL A 90 12.41 9.53 -12.03
N ALA A 91 13.03 10.71 -12.08
CA ALA A 91 14.35 10.87 -12.69
C ALA A 91 15.42 10.05 -11.96
N ARG A 92 15.36 10.02 -10.62
CA ARG A 92 16.30 9.24 -9.79
C ARG A 92 16.10 7.73 -9.93
N ALA A 93 14.86 7.26 -10.04
CA ALA A 93 14.54 5.85 -10.27
C ALA A 93 14.99 5.35 -11.66
N LYS A 94 15.03 6.23 -12.68
CA LYS A 94 15.56 5.89 -14.01
C LYS A 94 17.08 5.81 -14.07
N ALA A 95 17.77 6.40 -13.10
CA ALA A 95 19.23 6.47 -13.04
C ALA A 95 19.87 5.34 -12.19
N ALA A 96 19.04 4.53 -11.52
CA ALA A 96 19.44 3.37 -10.71
C ALA A 96 19.21 2.07 -11.49
#